data_AF-A0A3A8KM05-F1
#
_entry.id   AF-A0A3A8KM05-F1
#
_cell.length_a   1.000
_cell.length_b   1.000
_cell.length_c   1.000
_cell.angle_alpha   90.00
_cell.angle_beta   90.00
_cell.angle_gamma   90.00
#
_symmetry.space_group_name_H-M   'P 1'
#
loop_
_entity.id
_entity.type
_entity.pdbx_description
1 polymer ?
#
loop_
_entity_poly.entity_id
_entity_poly.type
_entity_poly.pdbx_seq_one_letter_code
_entity_poly.pdbx_strand_id
1 'polypeptide(L)'
;MQQGSEAVGEASREEEGASLQEAREIARDAFVYAYPMLYNYKTLYLSTQDPLSSGYTGGFQRFRHFARVLTPKDTDVVTPNNDTPYSMAWLDLRREPLVLRLPEVEKDRYNVFQFCDLFTQNFAYLGVRTTGFKSGRYLIAGPGWDGAVPSDMDGVVRAPTQLVCIVGRTSLSGMGDLPLLRELQKQYLLTPLSEFAGRAPPPPVPHGVFPPWEEARALSARFIGYVNFLFQFIPPVASERALMERFARIGMGAGRVFAPEELSREWVEA
;
A
#
# COMPACT_ATOMS: atom_id res chain seq x y z
N MET A 1 44.26 27.15 45.82
CA MET A 1 44.78 27.39 44.47
C MET A 1 45.10 26.02 43.88
N GLN A 2 44.59 25.58 42.74
CA GLN A 2 43.76 26.22 41.73
C GLN A 2 43.19 25.06 40.88
N GLN A 3 41.88 25.11 40.65
CA GLN A 3 41.16 24.42 39.59
C GLN A 3 41.71 24.82 38.21
N GLY A 4 41.47 23.99 37.18
CA GLY A 4 41.21 24.55 35.85
C GLY A 4 41.56 23.70 34.62
N SER A 5 40.54 23.51 33.78
CA SER A 5 40.53 23.27 32.33
C SER A 5 40.55 21.80 31.86
N GLU A 6 39.39 21.15 31.69
CA GLU A 6 38.36 21.30 30.62
C GLU A 6 38.80 20.67 29.29
N ALA A 7 38.19 19.54 28.91
CA ALA A 7 36.88 19.47 28.23
C ALA A 7 36.96 20.03 26.80
N VAL A 8 37.64 19.28 25.93
CA VAL A 8 37.61 19.47 24.48
C VAL A 8 37.32 18.09 23.89
N GLY A 9 36.05 17.76 23.70
CA GLY A 9 35.68 16.46 23.14
C GLY A 9 34.21 16.26 22.82
N GLU A 10 33.29 16.89 23.56
CA GLU A 10 31.85 16.63 23.39
C GLU A 10 31.13 17.60 22.43
N ALA A 11 31.73 18.73 22.08
CA ALA A 11 31.05 19.81 21.35
C ALA A 11 31.03 19.69 19.80
N SER A 12 31.21 18.51 19.21
CA SER A 12 31.36 18.40 17.73
C SER A 12 30.30 17.58 16.99
N ARG A 13 29.19 17.21 17.64
CA ARG A 13 28.02 16.61 16.94
C ARG A 13 26.71 17.39 17.08
N GLU A 14 26.68 18.49 17.84
CA GLU A 14 25.44 19.25 18.09
C GLU A 14 25.09 20.28 16.98
N GLU A 15 25.97 20.57 16.02
CA GLU A 15 25.76 21.70 15.08
C GLU A 15 25.10 21.35 13.72
N GLU A 16 24.72 20.10 13.44
CA GLU A 16 23.99 19.74 12.20
C GLU A 16 22.67 18.97 12.43
N GLY A 17 22.32 18.68 13.68
CA GLY A 17 21.11 17.93 14.06
C GLY A 17 19.93 18.84 14.43
N ALA A 18 18.71 18.29 14.41
CA ALA A 18 17.60 18.94 15.12
C ALA A 18 17.90 19.03 16.63
N SER A 19 17.38 20.03 17.34
CA SER A 19 17.36 19.95 18.81
C SER A 19 16.46 18.79 19.26
N LEU A 20 16.60 18.27 20.49
CA LEU A 20 15.73 17.19 20.99
C LEU A 20 14.23 17.55 20.94
N GLN A 21 13.90 18.80 21.27
CA GLN A 21 12.53 19.33 21.19
C GLN A 21 12.02 19.35 19.74
N GLU A 22 12.87 19.81 18.82
CA GLU A 22 12.54 19.86 17.41
C GLU A 22 12.40 18.45 16.81
N ALA A 23 13.26 17.51 17.20
CA ALA A 23 13.17 16.12 16.79
C ALA A 23 11.85 15.48 17.24
N ARG A 24 11.42 15.74 18.48
CA ARG A 24 10.12 15.31 19.01
C ARG A 24 8.95 15.88 18.19
N GLU A 25 9.00 17.16 17.83
CA GLU A 25 7.96 17.78 17.01
C GLU A 25 7.91 17.21 15.59
N ILE A 26 9.09 16.98 14.98
CA ILE A 26 9.20 16.34 13.66
C ILE A 26 8.66 14.90 13.74
N ALA A 27 9.03 14.14 14.78
CA ALA A 27 8.62 12.75 14.97
C ALA A 27 7.10 12.61 15.16
N ARG A 28 6.48 13.52 15.93
CA ARG A 28 5.03 13.56 16.10
C ARG A 28 4.32 13.78 14.76
N ASP A 29 4.74 14.80 14.01
CA ASP A 29 4.10 15.14 12.73
C ASP A 29 4.35 14.03 11.68
N ALA A 30 5.55 13.44 11.70
CA ALA A 30 5.90 12.27 10.89
C ALA A 30 5.05 11.05 11.20
N PHE A 31 4.78 10.78 12.48
CA PHE A 31 3.94 9.67 12.90
C PHE A 31 2.50 9.86 12.43
N VAL A 32 1.94 11.06 12.60
CA VAL A 32 0.59 11.38 12.11
C VAL A 32 0.49 11.19 10.59
N TYR A 33 1.49 11.65 9.84
CA TYR A 33 1.59 11.45 8.40
C TYR A 33 1.68 9.96 8.02
N ALA A 34 2.50 9.20 8.73
CA ALA A 34 2.78 7.80 8.44
C ALA A 34 1.69 6.83 8.91
N TYR A 35 0.88 7.20 9.92
CA TYR A 35 -0.09 6.32 10.56
C TYR A 35 -0.99 5.54 9.58
N PRO A 36 -1.69 6.18 8.62
CA PRO A 36 -2.51 5.43 7.66
C PRO A 36 -1.66 4.48 6.80
N MET A 37 -0.46 4.90 6.39
CA MET A 37 0.45 4.08 5.59
C MET A 37 0.96 2.85 6.36
N LEU A 38 1.24 2.98 7.66
CA LEU A 38 1.68 1.87 8.51
C LEU A 38 0.60 0.79 8.63
N TYR A 39 -0.65 1.17 8.88
CA TYR A 39 -1.74 0.19 8.96
C TYR A 39 -2.15 -0.35 7.60
N ASN A 40 -2.00 0.44 6.53
CA ASN A 40 -2.13 -0.08 5.16
C ASN A 40 -1.07 -1.15 4.88
N TYR A 41 0.17 -0.92 5.34
CA TYR A 41 1.25 -1.88 5.25
C TYR A 41 0.99 -3.16 6.06
N LYS A 42 0.45 -3.04 7.27
CA LYS A 42 -0.02 -4.20 8.06
C LYS A 42 -0.93 -5.09 7.22
N THR A 43 -1.95 -4.50 6.59
CA THR A 43 -2.90 -5.24 5.75
C THR A 43 -2.22 -5.86 4.52
N LEU A 44 -1.33 -5.11 3.85
CA LEU A 44 -0.53 -5.61 2.73
C LEU A 44 0.31 -6.82 3.15
N TYR A 45 1.06 -6.70 4.24
CA TYR A 45 1.96 -7.73 4.75
C TYR A 45 1.19 -9.01 5.10
N LEU A 46 0.12 -8.89 5.89
CA LEU A 46 -0.71 -10.03 6.29
C LEU A 46 -1.44 -10.68 5.11
N SER A 47 -1.73 -9.94 4.04
CA SER A 47 -2.41 -10.48 2.85
C SER A 47 -1.46 -11.13 1.84
N THR A 48 -0.20 -10.71 1.79
CA THR A 48 0.72 -11.04 0.69
C THR A 48 2.05 -11.65 1.10
N GLN A 49 2.49 -11.48 2.36
CA GLN A 49 3.83 -11.86 2.79
C GLN A 49 3.82 -12.94 3.89
N ASP A 50 2.81 -12.93 4.77
CA ASP A 50 2.74 -13.86 5.91
C ASP A 50 1.89 -15.10 5.60
N PRO A 51 2.47 -16.29 5.37
CA PRO A 51 1.71 -17.50 5.07
C PRO A 51 0.89 -18.04 6.25
N LEU A 52 1.14 -17.56 7.47
CA LEU A 52 0.41 -17.95 8.68
C LEU A 52 -0.83 -17.09 8.91
N SER A 53 -0.93 -15.94 8.25
CA SER A 53 -2.11 -15.08 8.31
C SER A 53 -3.31 -15.74 7.64
N SER A 54 -4.47 -15.71 8.31
CA SER A 54 -5.74 -16.18 7.74
C SER A 54 -6.18 -15.38 6.50
N GLY A 55 -5.60 -14.19 6.30
CA GLY A 55 -5.83 -13.34 5.15
C GLY A 55 -4.88 -13.57 3.99
N TYR A 56 -3.91 -14.47 4.13
CA TYR A 56 -2.89 -14.72 3.11
C TYR A 56 -3.48 -15.23 1.80
N THR A 57 -3.07 -14.60 0.70
CA THR A 57 -3.61 -14.88 -0.64
C THR A 57 -2.63 -15.64 -1.54
N GLY A 58 -1.41 -15.92 -1.07
CA GLY A 58 -0.35 -16.52 -1.89
C GLY A 58 0.48 -15.49 -2.67
N GLY A 59 0.53 -14.23 -2.20
CA GLY A 59 1.32 -13.15 -2.80
C GLY A 59 0.49 -12.06 -3.47
N PHE A 60 1.16 -11.21 -4.26
CA PHE A 60 0.51 -10.15 -5.02
C PHE A 60 -0.31 -10.67 -6.21
N GLN A 61 -1.11 -9.78 -6.81
CA GLN A 61 -1.94 -9.98 -8.01
C GLN A 61 -2.97 -11.11 -7.90
N ARG A 62 -3.38 -11.47 -6.68
CA ARG A 62 -4.39 -12.50 -6.42
C ARG A 62 -5.58 -11.89 -5.71
N PHE A 63 -6.77 -12.14 -6.25
CA PHE A 63 -8.00 -11.77 -5.56
C PHE A 63 -8.31 -12.74 -4.42
N ARG A 64 -8.65 -12.17 -3.27
CA ARG A 64 -9.41 -12.84 -2.22
C ARG A 64 -10.87 -12.42 -2.32
N HIS A 65 -11.72 -13.38 -2.62
CA HIS A 65 -13.16 -13.18 -2.75
C HIS A 65 -13.86 -13.56 -1.45
N PHE A 66 -14.68 -12.64 -0.96
CA PHE A 66 -15.50 -12.85 0.21
C PHE A 66 -16.91 -13.18 -0.27
N ALA A 67 -17.16 -14.42 -0.70
CA ALA A 67 -18.48 -14.86 -1.15
C ALA A 67 -19.34 -15.35 0.04
N ARG A 68 -19.49 -14.48 1.06
CA ARG A 68 -20.32 -14.71 2.26
C ARG A 68 -20.74 -13.37 2.86
N VAL A 69 -21.80 -13.39 3.66
CA VAL A 69 -22.16 -12.26 4.51
C VAL A 69 -21.05 -12.05 5.54
N LEU A 70 -20.53 -10.83 5.61
CA LEU A 70 -19.54 -10.47 6.62
C LEU A 70 -20.23 -10.25 7.97
N THR A 71 -19.51 -10.60 9.04
CA THR A 71 -19.95 -10.56 10.42
C THR A 71 -19.01 -9.68 11.25
N PRO A 72 -19.36 -9.30 12.48
CA PRO A 72 -18.45 -8.56 13.35
C PRO A 72 -17.13 -9.29 13.68
N LYS A 73 -17.01 -10.58 13.36
CA LYS A 73 -15.77 -11.35 13.52
C LYS A 73 -14.77 -11.13 12.38
N ASP A 74 -15.17 -10.43 11.31
CA ASP A 74 -14.35 -10.13 10.14
C ASP A 74 -13.63 -8.80 10.33
N THR A 75 -12.33 -8.85 10.61
CA THR A 75 -11.51 -7.68 10.96
C THR A 75 -10.56 -7.22 9.86
N ASP A 76 -10.59 -7.88 8.69
CA ASP A 76 -9.74 -7.56 7.53
C ASP A 76 -10.03 -6.17 6.96
N VAL A 77 -11.24 -5.65 7.16
CA VAL A 77 -11.68 -4.29 6.80
C VAL A 77 -12.33 -3.68 8.03
N VAL A 78 -11.96 -2.46 8.39
CA VAL A 78 -12.62 -1.73 9.49
C VAL A 78 -14.08 -1.48 9.09
N THR A 79 -15.03 -1.92 9.93
CA THR A 79 -16.48 -1.83 9.70
C THR A 79 -16.93 -2.51 8.40
N PRO A 80 -16.88 -3.86 8.30
CA PRO A 80 -17.29 -4.56 7.09
C PRO A 80 -18.79 -4.38 6.83
N ASN A 81 -19.17 -4.19 5.56
CA ASN A 81 -20.57 -4.18 5.17
C ASN A 81 -21.06 -5.60 4.81
N ASN A 82 -22.36 -5.82 4.96
CA ASN A 82 -23.05 -7.07 4.65
C ASN A 82 -23.69 -7.07 3.25
N ASP A 83 -23.91 -5.90 2.64
CA ASP A 83 -24.66 -5.74 1.39
C ASP A 83 -23.82 -5.85 0.11
N THR A 84 -22.49 -5.67 0.21
CA THR A 84 -21.59 -5.78 -0.95
C THR A 84 -20.34 -6.60 -0.63
N PRO A 85 -20.40 -7.93 -0.72
CA PRO A 85 -19.25 -8.74 -0.37
C PRO A 85 -18.01 -8.41 -1.22
N TYR A 86 -16.84 -8.48 -0.60
CA TYR A 86 -15.61 -7.91 -1.12
C TYR A 86 -14.87 -8.83 -2.10
N SER A 87 -14.06 -8.23 -2.97
CA SER A 87 -12.99 -8.89 -3.72
C SER A 87 -11.74 -8.01 -3.62
N MET A 88 -10.75 -8.44 -2.85
CA MET A 88 -9.57 -7.63 -2.56
C MET A 88 -8.32 -8.21 -3.20
N ALA A 89 -7.46 -7.36 -3.75
CA ALA A 89 -6.15 -7.78 -4.28
C ALA A 89 -5.11 -6.68 -4.04
N TRP A 90 -3.92 -7.08 -3.62
CA TRP A 90 -2.75 -6.22 -3.61
C TRP A 90 -1.96 -6.43 -4.89
N LEU A 91 -1.56 -5.36 -5.55
CA LEU A 91 -0.80 -5.38 -6.79
C LEU A 91 0.59 -4.82 -6.56
N ASP A 92 1.60 -5.51 -7.07
CA ASP A 92 2.95 -5.00 -7.28
C ASP A 92 3.13 -4.68 -8.76
N LEU A 93 3.24 -3.39 -9.09
CA LEU A 93 3.31 -2.85 -10.45
C LEU A 93 4.75 -2.51 -10.86
N ARG A 94 5.76 -2.89 -10.06
CA ARG A 94 7.17 -2.60 -10.34
C ARG A 94 7.69 -3.29 -11.58
N ARG A 95 7.28 -4.55 -11.79
CA ARG A 95 7.76 -5.38 -12.91
C ARG A 95 7.09 -4.99 -14.22
N GLU A 96 5.77 -4.91 -14.19
CA GLU A 96 4.94 -4.62 -15.36
C GLU A 96 3.50 -4.24 -14.94
N PRO A 97 2.73 -3.59 -15.84
CA PRO A 97 1.30 -3.40 -15.67
C PRO A 97 0.52 -4.71 -15.60
N LEU A 98 -0.70 -4.62 -15.07
CA LEU A 98 -1.67 -5.71 -15.05
C LEU A 98 -2.89 -5.34 -15.89
N VAL A 99 -3.47 -6.32 -16.58
CA VAL A 99 -4.79 -6.20 -17.20
C VAL A 99 -5.83 -6.73 -16.22
N LEU A 100 -6.70 -5.85 -15.74
CA LEU A 100 -7.89 -6.22 -15.00
C LEU A 100 -9.03 -6.49 -15.98
N ARG A 101 -9.55 -7.71 -15.97
CA ARG A 101 -10.76 -8.08 -16.71
C ARG A 101 -11.95 -8.11 -15.78
N LEU A 102 -12.96 -7.30 -16.10
CA LEU A 102 -14.26 -7.29 -15.44
C LEU A 102 -15.30 -7.93 -16.37
N PRO A 103 -16.12 -8.88 -15.89
CA PRO A 103 -17.19 -9.49 -16.68
C PRO A 103 -18.36 -8.53 -16.88
N GLU A 104 -19.24 -8.85 -17.83
CA GLU A 104 -20.56 -8.23 -17.90
C GLU A 104 -21.36 -8.58 -16.62
N VAL A 105 -22.08 -7.60 -16.10
CA VAL A 105 -22.96 -7.74 -14.94
C VAL A 105 -24.40 -7.43 -15.31
N GLU A 106 -25.34 -8.03 -14.59
CA GLU A 106 -26.78 -7.78 -14.77
C GLU A 106 -27.10 -6.29 -14.56
N LYS A 107 -28.09 -5.75 -15.29
CA LYS A 107 -28.39 -4.30 -15.33
C LYS A 107 -28.82 -3.70 -13.99
N ASP A 108 -29.22 -4.53 -13.04
CA ASP A 108 -29.64 -4.17 -11.69
C ASP A 108 -28.58 -4.54 -10.63
N ARG A 109 -27.47 -5.16 -11.03
CA ARG A 109 -26.38 -5.52 -10.11
C ARG A 109 -25.34 -4.42 -10.03
N TYR A 110 -25.10 -3.93 -8.82
CA TYR A 110 -24.06 -2.95 -8.56
C TYR A 110 -22.69 -3.62 -8.40
N ASN A 111 -21.66 -3.04 -9.02
CA ASN A 111 -20.29 -3.31 -8.67
C ASN A 111 -19.43 -2.03 -8.68
N VAL A 112 -18.34 -2.08 -7.92
CA VAL A 112 -17.28 -1.05 -7.95
C VAL A 112 -15.95 -1.69 -7.59
N PHE A 113 -14.88 -1.25 -8.25
CA PHE A 113 -13.50 -1.56 -7.95
C PHE A 113 -12.81 -0.24 -7.63
N GLN A 114 -12.60 -0.02 -6.34
CA GLN A 114 -11.87 1.12 -5.80
C GLN A 114 -10.38 0.81 -5.82
N PHE A 115 -9.58 1.76 -6.28
CA PHE A 115 -8.12 1.64 -6.29
C PHE A 115 -7.52 2.56 -5.25
N CYS A 116 -6.81 1.97 -4.28
CA CYS A 116 -6.16 2.68 -3.19
C CYS A 116 -4.64 2.57 -3.33
N ASP A 117 -3.94 3.68 -3.15
CA ASP A 117 -2.48 3.70 -3.14
C ASP A 117 -1.91 3.40 -1.73
N LEU A 118 -0.58 3.47 -1.58
CA LEU A 118 0.07 3.24 -0.28
C LEU A 118 -0.30 4.28 0.78
N PHE A 119 -0.71 5.49 0.37
CA PHE A 119 -1.20 6.54 1.26
C PHE A 119 -2.66 6.34 1.67
N THR A 120 -3.32 5.25 1.22
CA THR A 120 -4.76 5.00 1.37
C THR A 120 -5.65 5.96 0.58
N GLN A 121 -5.08 6.71 -0.37
CA GLN A 121 -5.83 7.62 -1.23
C GLN A 121 -6.50 6.84 -2.36
N ASN A 122 -7.77 7.18 -2.62
CA ASN A 122 -8.52 6.63 -3.74
C ASN A 122 -8.17 7.39 -5.01
N PHE A 123 -7.52 6.74 -5.96
CA PHE A 123 -7.06 7.40 -7.18
C PHE A 123 -7.86 6.98 -8.43
N ALA A 124 -8.62 5.90 -8.37
CA ALA A 124 -9.50 5.47 -9.47
C ALA A 124 -10.69 4.64 -8.99
N TYR A 125 -11.73 4.59 -9.83
CA TYR A 125 -12.89 3.72 -9.66
C TYR A 125 -13.32 3.14 -11.01
N LEU A 126 -13.53 1.83 -11.05
CA LEU A 126 -14.17 1.12 -12.16
C LEU A 126 -15.46 0.46 -11.67
N GLY A 127 -16.41 0.19 -12.57
CA GLY A 127 -17.68 -0.47 -12.22
C GLY A 127 -18.89 0.24 -12.83
N VAL A 128 -20.09 -0.26 -12.52
CA VAL A 128 -21.32 0.12 -13.25
C VAL A 128 -21.59 1.62 -13.34
N ARG A 129 -21.12 2.42 -12.36
CA ARG A 129 -21.30 3.88 -12.33
C ARG A 129 -20.33 4.64 -13.25
N THR A 130 -19.18 4.07 -13.58
CA THR A 130 -18.13 4.75 -14.37
C THR A 130 -17.89 4.10 -15.73
N THR A 131 -18.12 2.79 -15.83
CA THR A 131 -17.84 2.01 -17.04
C THR A 131 -19.04 1.22 -17.55
N GLY A 132 -20.19 1.33 -16.89
CA GLY A 132 -21.42 0.62 -17.26
C GLY A 132 -21.37 -0.88 -16.95
N PHE A 133 -22.33 -1.60 -17.53
CA PHE A 133 -22.61 -3.00 -17.18
C PHE A 133 -21.87 -4.02 -18.06
N LYS A 134 -21.25 -3.59 -19.15
CA LYS A 134 -20.56 -4.49 -20.10
C LYS A 134 -19.22 -4.94 -19.54
N SER A 135 -18.75 -6.09 -20.04
CA SER A 135 -17.39 -6.55 -19.75
C SER A 135 -16.36 -5.52 -20.21
N GLY A 136 -15.25 -5.40 -19.50
CA GLY A 136 -14.16 -4.51 -19.89
C GLY A 136 -12.77 -5.00 -19.49
N ARG A 137 -11.76 -4.50 -20.18
CA ARG A 137 -10.33 -4.73 -19.98
C ARG A 137 -9.67 -3.41 -19.63
N TYR A 138 -9.07 -3.34 -18.45
CA TYR A 138 -8.47 -2.12 -17.94
C TYR A 138 -7.01 -2.36 -17.63
N LEU A 139 -6.14 -1.57 -18.23
CA LEU A 139 -4.71 -1.62 -17.93
C LEU A 139 -4.44 -0.86 -16.64
N ILE A 140 -3.84 -1.51 -15.65
CA ILE A 140 -3.39 -0.90 -14.40
C ILE A 140 -1.88 -0.77 -14.50
N ALA A 141 -1.39 0.46 -14.67
CA ALA A 141 0.01 0.76 -14.88
C ALA A 141 0.62 1.48 -13.68
N GLY A 142 1.79 1.03 -13.24
CA GLY A 142 2.59 1.70 -12.22
C GLY A 142 3.09 3.09 -12.68
N PRO A 143 3.53 3.94 -11.74
CA PRO A 143 3.88 5.34 -12.02
C PRO A 143 5.08 5.50 -12.97
N GLY A 144 5.97 4.51 -13.04
CA GLY A 144 7.16 4.53 -13.90
C GLY A 144 6.97 3.85 -15.26
N TRP A 145 5.78 3.33 -15.58
CA TRP A 145 5.58 2.61 -16.84
C TRP A 145 5.23 3.56 -18.00
N ASP A 146 6.02 3.50 -19.07
CA ASP A 146 5.94 4.33 -20.28
C ASP A 146 5.67 3.54 -21.56
N GLY A 147 5.37 2.24 -21.44
CA GLY A 147 5.09 1.38 -22.58
C GLY A 147 3.80 1.72 -23.34
N ALA A 148 3.62 1.07 -24.48
CA ALA A 148 2.41 1.22 -25.29
C ALA A 148 1.21 0.49 -24.65
N VAL A 149 0.07 1.17 -24.61
CA VAL A 149 -1.21 0.59 -24.20
C VAL A 149 -1.74 -0.28 -25.35
N PRO A 150 -2.11 -1.55 -25.11
CA PRO A 150 -2.76 -2.37 -26.13
C PRO A 150 -4.05 -1.71 -26.64
N SER A 151 -4.31 -1.82 -27.94
CA SER A 151 -5.46 -1.15 -28.59
C SER A 151 -6.83 -1.70 -28.17
N ASP A 152 -6.86 -2.87 -27.52
CA ASP A 152 -8.07 -3.56 -27.07
C ASP A 152 -8.38 -3.33 -25.58
N MET A 153 -7.78 -2.30 -24.98
CA MET A 153 -8.11 -1.85 -23.61
C MET A 153 -9.26 -0.84 -23.65
N ASP A 154 -10.23 -1.01 -22.75
CA ASP A 154 -11.36 -0.09 -22.55
C ASP A 154 -10.99 1.11 -21.68
N GLY A 155 -9.87 1.04 -20.95
CA GLY A 155 -9.35 2.15 -20.17
C GLY A 155 -8.00 1.86 -19.53
N VAL A 156 -7.40 2.91 -18.97
CA VAL A 156 -6.11 2.85 -18.28
C VAL A 156 -6.22 3.50 -16.91
N VAL A 157 -5.81 2.77 -15.88
CA VAL A 157 -5.68 3.22 -14.50
C VAL A 157 -4.20 3.44 -14.22
N ARG A 158 -3.80 4.70 -14.01
CA ARG A 158 -2.42 5.10 -13.69
C ARG A 158 -2.26 5.20 -12.18
N ALA A 159 -1.49 4.29 -11.60
CA ALA A 159 -1.25 4.25 -10.17
C ALA A 159 -0.24 5.32 -9.74
N PRO A 160 -0.49 6.05 -8.63
CA PRO A 160 0.46 7.01 -8.09
C PRO A 160 1.62 6.32 -7.36
N THR A 161 1.42 5.09 -6.86
CA THR A 161 2.45 4.28 -6.17
C THR A 161 2.65 2.94 -6.87
N GLN A 162 3.80 2.30 -6.61
CA GLN A 162 4.14 1.02 -7.23
C GLN A 162 3.38 -0.17 -6.64
N LEU A 163 2.97 -0.08 -5.37
CA LEU A 163 2.09 -1.04 -4.72
C LEU A 163 0.71 -0.42 -4.55
N VAL A 164 -0.36 -1.14 -4.88
CA VAL A 164 -1.74 -0.64 -4.77
C VAL A 164 -2.69 -1.73 -4.30
N CYS A 165 -3.79 -1.34 -3.68
CA CYS A 165 -4.88 -2.25 -3.29
C CYS A 165 -6.10 -2.00 -4.19
N ILE A 166 -6.69 -3.08 -4.70
CA ILE A 166 -8.03 -3.07 -5.28
C ILE A 166 -9.00 -3.51 -4.19
N VAL A 167 -10.04 -2.72 -3.97
CA VAL A 167 -11.18 -3.05 -3.12
C VAL A 167 -12.43 -3.13 -3.99
N GLY A 168 -12.69 -4.33 -4.50
CA GLY A 168 -13.90 -4.69 -5.23
C GLY A 168 -15.07 -4.90 -4.30
N ARG A 169 -16.24 -4.37 -4.66
CA ARG A 169 -17.52 -4.57 -3.98
C ARG A 169 -18.56 -4.92 -5.04
N THR A 170 -19.36 -5.95 -4.79
CA THR A 170 -20.43 -6.38 -5.69
C THR A 170 -21.68 -6.62 -4.88
N SER A 171 -22.83 -6.05 -5.28
CA SER A 171 -24.07 -6.17 -4.51
C SER A 171 -24.53 -7.61 -4.43
N LEU A 172 -25.07 -7.95 -3.25
CA LEU A 172 -25.72 -9.21 -2.96
C LEU A 172 -27.21 -8.95 -2.73
N SER A 173 -28.08 -9.50 -3.56
CA SER A 173 -29.54 -9.28 -3.45
C SER A 173 -30.23 -10.17 -2.40
N GLY A 174 -29.45 -10.90 -1.60
CA GLY A 174 -29.91 -11.81 -0.55
C GLY A 174 -29.12 -13.12 -0.52
N MET A 175 -29.37 -13.97 0.46
CA MET A 175 -28.60 -15.22 0.66
C MET A 175 -28.68 -16.19 -0.53
N GLY A 176 -29.81 -16.22 -1.26
CA GLY A 176 -29.98 -17.07 -2.44
C GLY A 176 -29.09 -16.68 -3.64
N ASP A 177 -28.56 -15.45 -3.64
CA ASP A 177 -27.71 -14.89 -4.69
C ASP A 177 -26.21 -15.22 -4.49
N LEU A 178 -25.84 -15.80 -3.34
CA LEU A 178 -24.44 -16.14 -3.03
C LEU A 178 -23.77 -17.06 -4.07
N PRO A 179 -24.42 -18.10 -4.63
CA PRO A 179 -23.81 -18.90 -5.69
C PRO A 179 -23.50 -18.09 -6.95
N LEU A 180 -24.42 -17.22 -7.37
CA LEU A 180 -24.24 -16.37 -8.55
C LEU A 180 -23.12 -15.33 -8.32
N LEU A 181 -23.13 -14.67 -7.16
CA LEU A 181 -22.05 -13.76 -6.77
C LEU A 181 -20.68 -14.46 -6.78
N ARG A 182 -20.60 -15.70 -6.30
CA ARG A 182 -19.35 -16.48 -6.28
C ARG A 182 -18.84 -16.75 -7.70
N GLU A 183 -19.72 -17.17 -8.61
CA GLU A 183 -19.34 -17.41 -10.00
C GLU A 183 -18.98 -16.12 -10.74
N LEU A 184 -19.63 -15.01 -10.40
CA LEU A 184 -19.27 -13.69 -10.93
C LEU A 184 -17.89 -13.24 -10.44
N GLN A 185 -17.62 -13.36 -9.14
CA GLN A 185 -16.35 -12.96 -8.54
C GLN A 185 -15.16 -13.73 -9.12
N LYS A 186 -15.31 -15.04 -9.41
CA LYS A 186 -14.29 -15.85 -10.08
C LYS A 186 -13.88 -15.34 -11.47
N GLN A 187 -14.71 -14.52 -12.10
CA GLN A 187 -14.43 -13.95 -13.42
C GLN A 187 -13.64 -12.63 -13.33
N TYR A 188 -13.40 -12.10 -12.14
CA TYR A 188 -12.49 -10.96 -11.93
C TYR A 188 -11.05 -11.46 -12.04
N LEU A 189 -10.38 -11.09 -13.13
CA LEU A 189 -9.03 -11.59 -13.40
C LEU A 189 -8.01 -10.46 -13.45
N LEU A 190 -6.84 -10.73 -12.89
CA LEU A 190 -5.63 -9.93 -13.03
C LEU A 190 -4.62 -10.74 -13.83
N THR A 191 -4.20 -10.22 -14.97
CA THR A 191 -3.23 -10.88 -15.85
C THR A 191 -2.06 -9.94 -16.11
N PRO A 192 -0.79 -10.36 -15.91
CA PRO A 192 0.37 -9.57 -16.31
C PRO A 192 0.29 -9.15 -17.78
N LEU A 193 0.71 -7.92 -18.10
CA LEU A 193 0.61 -7.39 -19.46
C LEU A 193 1.36 -8.26 -20.48
N SER A 194 2.54 -8.77 -20.12
CA SER A 194 3.31 -9.69 -20.97
C SER A 194 2.55 -10.98 -21.27
N GLU A 195 1.94 -11.59 -20.26
CA GLU A 195 1.11 -12.79 -20.41
C GLU A 195 -0.10 -12.50 -21.31
N PHE A 196 -0.81 -11.41 -21.05
CA PHE A 196 -1.95 -10.97 -21.86
C PHE A 196 -1.57 -10.77 -23.33
N ALA A 197 -0.40 -10.17 -23.58
CA ALA A 197 0.11 -9.89 -24.92
C ALA A 197 0.79 -11.11 -25.59
N GLY A 198 0.90 -12.26 -24.92
CA GLY A 198 1.61 -13.43 -25.42
C GLY A 198 3.12 -13.19 -25.62
N ARG A 199 3.72 -12.36 -24.77
CA ARG A 199 5.15 -11.97 -24.83
C ARG A 199 5.92 -12.55 -23.64
N ALA A 200 7.25 -12.62 -23.78
CA ALA A 200 8.11 -12.93 -22.65
C ALA A 200 7.96 -11.86 -21.57
N PRO A 201 7.89 -12.24 -20.28
CA PRO A 201 7.77 -11.27 -19.20
C PRO A 201 9.07 -10.47 -19.06
N PRO A 202 9.00 -9.21 -18.62
CA PRO A 202 10.20 -8.42 -18.33
C PRO A 202 11.08 -9.11 -17.27
N PRO A 203 12.37 -8.75 -17.19
CA PRO A 203 13.25 -9.23 -16.13
C PRO A 203 12.59 -9.04 -14.75
N PRO A 204 12.79 -9.99 -13.81
CA PRO A 204 12.24 -9.86 -12.47
C PRO A 204 12.82 -8.63 -11.79
N VAL A 205 11.97 -7.92 -11.04
CA VAL A 205 12.40 -6.83 -10.15
C VAL A 205 12.76 -7.43 -8.79
N PRO A 206 13.83 -6.95 -8.12
CA PRO A 206 14.14 -7.40 -6.77
C PRO A 206 12.96 -7.13 -5.84
N HIS A 207 12.36 -8.19 -5.29
CA HIS A 207 11.19 -8.03 -4.42
C HIS A 207 11.55 -7.34 -3.11
N GLY A 208 12.81 -7.44 -2.65
CA GLY A 208 13.23 -7.03 -1.32
C GLY A 208 12.62 -7.95 -0.25
N VAL A 209 13.19 -7.97 0.96
CA VAL A 209 12.54 -8.62 2.09
C VAL A 209 11.60 -7.61 2.73
N PHE A 210 10.29 -7.91 2.68
CA PHE A 210 9.28 -7.10 3.35
C PHE A 210 9.43 -7.25 4.87
N PRO A 211 9.70 -6.17 5.63
CA PRO A 211 9.86 -6.25 7.08
C PRO A 211 8.61 -6.84 7.75
N PRO A 212 8.74 -7.89 8.60
CA PRO A 212 7.60 -8.43 9.31
C PRO A 212 6.80 -7.38 10.06
N TRP A 213 5.46 -7.46 10.02
CA TRP A 213 4.64 -6.55 10.81
C TRP A 213 4.76 -6.86 12.31
N GLU A 214 5.10 -5.83 13.08
CA GLU A 214 5.18 -5.85 14.53
C GLU A 214 4.54 -4.56 15.05
N GLU A 215 3.43 -4.70 15.78
CA GLU A 215 2.64 -3.56 16.29
C GLU A 215 3.48 -2.66 17.21
N ALA A 216 4.25 -3.26 18.13
CA ALA A 216 5.12 -2.52 19.04
C ALA A 216 6.21 -1.73 18.30
N ARG A 217 6.71 -2.26 17.18
CA ARG A 217 7.67 -1.56 16.32
C ARG A 217 7.02 -0.38 15.62
N ALA A 218 5.81 -0.56 15.10
CA ALA A 218 5.08 0.48 14.39
C ALA A 218 4.61 1.63 15.30
N LEU A 219 4.41 1.37 16.60
CA LEU A 219 4.00 2.35 17.61
C LEU A 219 5.17 2.92 18.44
N SER A 220 6.40 2.74 17.99
CA SER A 220 7.61 3.32 18.59
C SER A 220 8.42 4.07 17.53
N ALA A 221 9.50 4.76 17.91
CA ALA A 221 10.41 5.45 16.95
C ALA A 221 10.85 4.56 15.76
N ARG A 222 10.83 3.24 15.93
CA ARG A 222 11.12 2.26 14.87
C ARG A 222 10.14 2.26 13.70
N PHE A 223 9.02 2.97 13.78
CA PHE A 223 8.10 3.18 12.65
C PHE A 223 8.81 3.79 11.43
N ILE A 224 9.84 4.62 11.67
CA ILE A 224 10.68 5.24 10.63
C ILE A 224 11.25 4.17 9.70
N GLY A 225 11.66 3.02 10.23
CA GLY A 225 12.16 1.91 9.41
C GLY A 225 11.11 1.34 8.45
N TYR A 226 9.84 1.24 8.86
CA TYR A 226 8.76 0.83 7.94
C TYR A 226 8.52 1.90 6.88
N VAL A 227 8.49 3.18 7.27
CA VAL A 227 8.23 4.26 6.32
C VAL A 227 9.35 4.37 5.30
N ASN A 228 10.62 4.25 5.72
CA ASN A 228 11.77 4.24 4.82
C ASN A 228 11.69 3.09 3.82
N PHE A 229 11.28 1.90 4.27
CA PHE A 229 11.03 0.77 3.39
C PHE A 229 9.94 1.10 2.37
N LEU A 230 8.79 1.63 2.80
CA LEU A 230 7.64 1.94 1.96
C LEU A 230 7.89 3.06 0.96
N PHE A 231 8.64 4.09 1.34
CA PHE A 231 9.00 5.22 0.48
C PHE A 231 9.78 4.81 -0.78
N GLN A 232 10.38 3.61 -0.81
CA GLN A 232 10.99 3.08 -2.04
C GLN A 232 9.97 2.80 -3.14
N PHE A 233 8.70 2.59 -2.78
CA PHE A 233 7.60 2.28 -3.70
C PHE A 233 6.75 3.49 -4.07
N ILE A 234 7.13 4.66 -3.57
CA ILE A 234 6.37 5.90 -3.69
C ILE A 234 7.24 6.90 -4.48
N PRO A 235 6.84 7.29 -5.70
CA PRO A 235 7.50 8.37 -6.40
C PRO A 235 7.49 9.67 -5.58
N PRO A 236 8.52 10.53 -5.72
CA PRO A 236 8.55 11.82 -5.03
C PRO A 236 7.31 12.68 -5.35
N VAL A 237 6.63 13.14 -4.31
CA VAL A 237 5.49 14.07 -4.44
C VAL A 237 6.01 15.50 -4.37
N ALA A 238 5.94 16.23 -5.49
CA ALA A 238 6.57 17.54 -5.62
C ALA A 238 6.10 18.57 -4.56
N SER A 239 4.81 18.54 -4.21
CA SER A 239 4.23 19.41 -3.18
C SER A 239 4.69 19.09 -1.76
N GLU A 240 5.28 17.91 -1.52
CA GLU A 240 5.69 17.45 -0.19
C GLU A 240 7.21 17.55 0.01
N ARG A 241 7.96 18.15 -0.93
CA ARG A 241 9.43 18.28 -0.85
C ARG A 241 9.90 18.82 0.50
N ALA A 242 9.37 19.96 0.92
CA ALA A 242 9.75 20.59 2.20
C ALA A 242 9.38 19.73 3.41
N LEU A 243 8.26 18.99 3.33
CA LEU A 243 7.85 18.05 4.38
C LEU A 243 8.84 16.88 4.48
N MET A 244 9.24 16.30 3.34
CA MET A 244 10.22 15.21 3.29
C MET A 244 11.61 15.67 3.74
N GLU A 245 12.03 16.89 3.40
CA GLU A 245 13.27 17.50 3.92
C GLU A 245 13.23 17.65 5.44
N ARG A 246 12.08 18.07 6.00
CA ARG A 246 11.89 18.14 7.46
C ARG A 246 11.96 16.75 8.10
N PHE A 247 11.28 15.75 7.57
CA PHE A 247 11.31 14.37 8.08
C PHE A 247 12.70 13.72 7.93
N ALA A 248 13.48 14.12 6.92
CA ALA A 248 14.83 13.59 6.72
C ALA A 248 15.78 13.87 7.91
N ARG A 249 15.48 14.89 8.72
CA ARG A 249 16.25 15.26 9.92
C ARG A 249 16.14 14.26 11.07
N ILE A 250 15.11 13.41 11.06
CA ILE A 250 14.96 12.30 12.02
C ILE A 250 15.27 10.94 11.38
N GLY A 251 15.92 10.92 10.22
CA GLY A 251 16.31 9.69 9.53
C GLY A 251 15.26 9.08 8.61
N MET A 252 14.15 9.77 8.34
CA MET A 252 13.18 9.31 7.33
C MET A 252 13.69 9.53 5.90
N GLY A 253 13.39 8.61 5.00
CA GLY A 253 13.75 8.69 3.58
C GLY A 253 13.74 7.33 2.89
N ALA A 254 13.45 7.34 1.59
CA ALA A 254 13.36 6.12 0.78
C ALA A 254 14.61 5.25 0.91
N GLY A 255 14.43 4.01 1.36
CA GLY A 255 15.48 2.99 1.47
C GLY A 255 16.50 3.22 2.59
N ARG A 256 16.36 4.28 3.40
CA ARG A 256 17.29 4.53 4.50
C ARG A 256 17.13 3.48 5.60
N VAL A 257 18.25 2.98 6.11
CA VAL A 257 18.26 2.17 7.32
C VAL A 257 18.05 3.08 8.53
N PHE A 258 17.15 2.70 9.42
CA PHE A 258 16.95 3.39 10.70
C PHE A 258 17.47 2.50 11.83
N ALA A 259 18.55 2.96 12.47
CA ALA A 259 19.26 2.26 13.54
C ALA A 259 19.06 2.99 14.88
N PRO A 260 17.90 2.83 15.55
CA PRO A 260 17.62 3.53 16.81
C PRO A 260 18.56 3.15 17.95
N GLU A 261 19.22 1.99 17.86
CA GLU A 261 20.29 1.57 18.77
C GLU A 261 21.53 2.48 18.74
N GLU A 262 21.70 3.27 17.68
CA GLU A 262 22.77 4.28 17.58
C GLU A 262 22.36 5.62 18.23
N LEU A 263 21.08 5.77 18.62
CA LEU A 263 20.55 6.95 19.29
C LEU A 263 20.62 6.78 20.81
N SER A 264 20.76 7.90 21.53
CA SER A 264 20.65 7.87 22.99
C SER A 264 19.21 7.53 23.41
N ARG A 265 19.04 7.02 24.63
CA ARG A 265 17.73 6.66 25.16
C ARG A 265 16.72 7.81 25.10
N GLU A 266 17.16 9.02 25.42
CA GLU A 266 16.34 10.23 25.37
C GLU A 266 15.82 10.51 23.96
N TRP A 267 16.63 10.24 22.94
CA TRP A 267 16.24 10.39 21.53
C TRP A 267 15.30 9.31 21.02
N VAL A 268 15.36 8.10 21.57
CA VAL A 268 14.44 7.00 21.21
C VAL A 268 13.09 7.15 21.91
N GLU A 269 13.06 7.72 23.11
CA GLU A 269 11.85 7.97 23.90
C GLU A 269 11.15 9.31 23.53
N ALA A 270 11.83 10.19 22.80
CA ALA A 270 11.31 11.50 22.37
C ALA A 270 10.15 11.39 21.38
#